data_AF-A0A2V8E2Q7-F1
#
_entry.id   AF-A0A2V8E2Q7-F1
#
_cell.length_a   1.000
_cell.length_b   1.000
_cell.length_c   1.000
_cell.angle_alpha   90.00
_cell.angle_beta   90.00
_cell.angle_gamma   90.00
#
_symmetry.space_group_name_H-M   'P 1'
#
loop_
_entity.id
_entity.type
_entity.pdbx_description
1 polymer ?
#
loop_
_entity_poly.entity_id
_entity_poly.type
_entity_poly.pdbx_seq_one_letter_code
_entity_poly.pdbx_strand_id
1 'polypeptide(L)'
;MWHFQIDHHGLWDYDLPAHPVLGDISVNGRRIKAVIQLTKQGFTFAFDRRTGAPVWPIEERPVPQSTVPGERTSPTQPFPTKPPLFTLQRSTEENLLDFSPALRKQALENLQQFVHGPIYTPPSEQGTLFLPGVFGGANWGGGAFDPETGMLYVPSRMTPDLSRALFNSSRRARHKDAAVRQRTAAGVARTIYRTALEGMGRSYMISGKQYIAVATGGGETSEIVALALP
;
A
#
# COMPACT_ATOMS: atom_id res chain seq x y z
N MET A 1 -2.90 28.27 -4.94
CA MET A 1 -2.41 26.95 -5.41
C MET A 1 -1.25 26.58 -4.51
N TRP A 2 -1.22 25.36 -3.98
CA TRP A 2 -0.21 24.87 -3.02
C TRP A 2 0.07 23.39 -3.27
N HIS A 3 1.18 22.87 -2.74
CA HIS A 3 1.50 21.44 -2.74
C HIS A 3 2.24 21.04 -1.46
N PHE A 4 2.22 19.75 -1.12
CA PHE A 4 2.99 19.15 -0.03
C PHE A 4 3.45 17.76 -0.47
N GLN A 5 4.72 17.40 -0.21
CA GLN A 5 5.25 16.08 -0.54
C GLN A 5 5.12 15.16 0.68
N ILE A 6 4.22 14.18 0.61
CA ILE A 6 3.95 13.23 1.71
C ILE A 6 4.99 12.11 1.79
N ASP A 7 5.62 11.75 0.67
CA ASP A 7 6.65 10.71 0.62
C ASP A 7 7.90 11.26 -0.05
N HIS A 8 8.96 11.41 0.73
CA HIS A 8 10.26 11.85 0.25
C HIS A 8 11.01 10.66 -0.33
N HIS A 9 11.22 10.65 -1.64
CA HIS A 9 11.99 9.60 -2.31
C HIS A 9 11.47 8.18 -1.97
N GLY A 10 10.22 7.92 -2.33
CA GLY A 10 9.53 6.67 -2.00
C GLY A 10 10.12 5.43 -2.67
N LEU A 11 10.30 4.36 -1.88
CA LEU A 11 10.81 3.05 -2.31
C LEU A 11 9.80 1.90 -2.11
N TRP A 12 8.63 2.18 -1.56
CA TRP A 12 7.72 1.17 -0.97
C TRP A 12 6.36 1.06 -1.67
N ASP A 13 6.18 1.72 -2.82
CA ASP A 13 4.87 1.87 -3.48
C ASP A 13 3.82 2.51 -2.56
N TYR A 14 4.23 3.52 -1.79
CA TYR A 14 3.33 4.31 -0.95
C TYR A 14 2.80 5.55 -1.70
N ASP A 15 2.27 5.32 -2.89
CA ASP A 15 1.50 6.34 -3.60
C ASP A 15 0.21 6.73 -2.84
N LEU A 16 -0.50 7.73 -3.36
CA LEU A 16 -1.71 8.31 -2.76
C LEU A 16 -2.95 7.98 -3.62
N PRO A 17 -3.38 6.71 -3.69
CA PRO A 17 -4.48 6.29 -4.56
C PRO A 17 -5.85 6.67 -4.01
N ALA A 18 -5.95 6.93 -2.70
CA ALA A 18 -7.16 7.41 -2.07
C ALA A 18 -7.45 8.85 -2.51
N HIS A 19 -8.68 9.11 -2.96
CA HIS A 19 -9.12 10.47 -3.24
C HIS A 19 -9.09 11.31 -1.94
N PRO A 20 -8.72 12.60 -2.02
CA PRO A 20 -8.80 13.47 -0.86
C PRO A 20 -10.25 13.67 -0.42
N VAL A 21 -10.49 13.64 0.89
CA VAL A 21 -11.79 13.92 1.49
C VAL A 21 -11.87 15.40 1.87
N LEU A 22 -12.94 16.07 1.47
CA LEU A 22 -13.20 17.47 1.87
C LEU A 22 -14.18 17.49 3.04
N GLY A 23 -13.82 18.20 4.10
CA GLY A 23 -14.66 18.33 5.29
C GLY A 23 -14.40 19.64 6.02
N ASP A 24 -15.41 20.17 6.70
CA ASP A 24 -15.27 21.35 7.56
C ASP A 24 -15.19 20.87 9.02
N ILE A 25 -14.00 20.85 9.60
CA ILE A 25 -13.72 20.31 10.94
C ILE A 25 -13.55 21.44 11.98
N SER A 26 -13.74 21.12 13.26
CA SER A 26 -13.47 22.05 14.37
C SER A 26 -12.26 21.58 15.17
N VAL A 27 -11.22 22.42 15.26
CA VAL A 27 -10.00 22.12 16.02
C VAL A 27 -9.75 23.29 16.97
N ASN A 28 -9.69 23.01 18.28
CA ASN A 28 -9.50 24.04 19.33
C ASN A 28 -10.48 25.23 19.20
N GLY A 29 -11.75 24.95 18.89
CA GLY A 29 -12.78 25.97 18.70
C GLY A 29 -12.76 26.70 17.35
N ARG A 30 -11.75 26.46 16.50
CA ARG A 30 -11.67 27.04 15.15
C ARG A 30 -12.23 26.09 14.10
N ARG A 31 -13.19 26.57 13.30
CA ARG A 31 -13.64 25.90 12.07
C ARG A 31 -12.55 25.99 10.99
N ILE A 32 -12.19 24.86 10.40
CA ILE A 32 -11.19 24.75 9.33
C ILE A 32 -11.82 24.04 8.14
N LYS A 33 -11.65 24.63 6.97
CA LYS A 33 -12.02 24.03 5.69
C LYS A 33 -10.95 23.04 5.27
N ALA A 34 -11.06 21.79 5.72
CA ALA A 34 -10.01 20.80 5.54
C ALA A 34 -10.09 20.09 4.18
N VAL A 35 -8.92 19.69 3.70
CA VAL A 35 -8.71 18.55 2.80
C VAL A 35 -7.93 17.50 3.57
N ILE A 36 -8.39 16.25 3.53
CA ILE A 36 -7.89 15.13 4.31
C ILE A 36 -7.41 14.05 3.35
N GLN A 37 -6.14 13.67 3.46
CA GLN A 37 -5.52 12.64 2.65
C GLN A 37 -5.24 11.41 3.50
N LEU A 38 -5.91 10.31 3.16
CA LEU A 38 -5.58 8.99 3.67
C LEU A 38 -4.45 8.39 2.84
N THR A 39 -3.56 7.65 3.49
CA THR A 39 -2.31 7.22 2.88
C THR A 39 -2.07 5.71 3.01
N LYS A 40 -1.29 5.13 2.09
CA LYS A 40 -0.89 3.73 2.18
C LYS A 40 -0.04 3.46 3.42
N GLN A 41 0.70 4.45 3.89
CA GLN A 41 1.48 4.40 5.13
C GLN A 41 0.60 4.18 6.37
N GLY A 42 -0.69 4.52 6.34
CA GLY A 42 -1.54 4.49 7.54
C GLY A 42 -1.65 5.80 8.30
N PHE A 43 -1.13 6.87 7.72
CA PHE A 43 -1.31 8.23 8.20
C PHE A 43 -2.55 8.89 7.59
N THR A 44 -3.11 9.82 8.35
CA THR A 44 -4.10 10.78 7.87
C THR A 44 -3.46 12.17 7.89
N PHE A 45 -3.22 12.74 6.72
CA PHE A 45 -2.76 14.12 6.60
C PHE A 45 -3.97 15.05 6.45
N ALA A 46 -3.96 16.19 7.11
CA ALA A 46 -5.02 17.18 7.01
C ALA A 46 -4.45 18.57 6.84
N PHE A 47 -4.97 19.31 5.87
CA PHE A 47 -4.55 20.67 5.54
C PHE A 47 -5.77 21.59 5.42
N ASP A 48 -5.61 22.89 5.70
CA ASP A 48 -6.57 23.89 5.24
C ASP A 48 -6.52 23.93 3.71
N ARG A 49 -7.62 23.55 3.06
CA ARG A 49 -7.67 23.35 1.60
C ARG A 49 -7.41 24.64 0.81
N ARG A 50 -7.56 25.81 1.43
CA ARG A 50 -7.33 27.10 0.78
C ARG A 50 -5.85 27.48 0.76
N THR A 51 -5.14 27.18 1.85
CA THR A 51 -3.77 27.68 2.07
C THR A 51 -2.70 26.58 1.98
N GLY A 52 -3.07 25.32 2.18
CA GLY A 52 -2.12 24.21 2.32
C GLY A 52 -1.47 24.14 3.70
N ALA A 53 -1.87 24.99 4.64
CA ALA A 53 -1.35 24.95 6.00
C ALA A 53 -1.81 23.66 6.70
N PRO A 54 -0.91 22.92 7.37
CA PRO A 54 -1.28 21.69 8.06
C PRO A 54 -2.20 22.01 9.24
N VAL A 55 -3.22 21.17 9.44
CA VAL A 55 -4.18 21.32 10.55
C VAL A 55 -3.51 21.02 11.90
N TRP A 56 -2.64 20.01 11.92
CA TRP A 56 -1.82 19.63 13.06
C TRP A 56 -0.35 19.58 12.65
N PRO A 57 0.60 19.69 13.60
CA PRO A 57 2.01 19.59 13.28
C PRO A 57 2.34 18.32 12.50
N ILE A 58 3.21 18.47 11.50
CA ILE A 58 3.83 17.39 10.74
C ILE A 58 5.32 17.47 11.05
N GLU A 59 5.88 16.39 11.56
CA GLU A 59 7.27 16.33 12.00
C GLU A 59 8.12 15.60 10.97
N GLU A 60 9.24 16.20 10.59
CA GLU A 60 10.29 15.48 9.87
C GLU A 60 11.03 14.56 10.84
N ARG A 61 10.89 13.25 10.64
CA ARG A 61 11.55 12.26 11.51
C ARG A 61 12.59 11.46 10.74
N PRO A 62 13.76 11.17 11.34
CA PRO A 62 14.74 10.28 10.74
C PRO A 62 14.14 8.89 10.45
N VAL A 63 14.48 8.34 9.29
CA VAL A 63 14.05 6.99 8.87
C VAL A 63 15.26 6.11 8.52
N PRO A 64 15.12 4.77 8.53
CA PRO A 64 16.22 3.88 8.15
C PRO A 64 16.78 4.19 6.77
N GLN A 65 18.09 4.09 6.61
CA GLN A 65 18.80 4.41 5.36
C GLN A 65 19.19 3.13 4.61
N SER A 66 19.19 3.19 3.28
CA SER A 66 19.55 2.04 2.47
C SER A 66 21.04 1.73 2.56
N THR A 67 21.37 0.44 2.60
CA THR A 67 22.75 -0.07 2.49
C THR A 67 23.03 -0.64 1.10
N VAL A 68 22.04 -0.67 0.21
CA VAL A 68 22.14 -1.20 -1.14
C VAL A 68 22.99 -0.25 -1.99
N PRO A 69 24.13 -0.71 -2.58
CA PRO A 69 24.99 0.15 -3.38
C PRO A 69 24.25 0.87 -4.52
N GLY A 70 24.37 2.19 -4.57
CA GLY A 70 23.75 3.02 -5.61
C GLY A 70 22.28 3.40 -5.35
N GLU A 71 21.63 2.77 -4.36
CA GLU A 71 20.32 3.19 -3.88
C GLU A 71 20.43 4.45 -3.03
N ARG A 72 19.40 5.29 -3.05
CA ARG A 72 19.32 6.50 -2.23
C ARG A 72 18.07 6.42 -1.36
N THR A 73 18.14 7.06 -0.19
CA THR A 73 17.00 7.21 0.71
C THR A 73 16.92 8.67 1.14
N SER A 74 15.71 9.13 1.45
CA SER A 74 15.55 10.41 2.14
C SER A 74 16.04 10.27 3.59
N PRO A 75 16.74 11.27 4.17
CA PRO A 75 17.15 11.22 5.58
C PRO A 75 15.95 11.27 6.54
N THR A 76 14.88 11.96 6.14
CA THR A 76 13.65 12.12 6.93
C THR A 76 12.40 11.86 6.11
N GLN A 77 11.29 11.61 6.81
CA GLN A 77 9.94 11.56 6.25
C GLN A 77 8.99 12.41 7.11
N PRO A 78 7.87 12.89 6.54
CA PRO A 78 6.88 13.64 7.29
C PRO A 78 5.94 12.73 8.07
N PHE A 79 5.78 12.99 9.37
CA PHE A 79 4.88 12.26 10.27
C PHE A 79 3.82 13.21 10.84
N PRO A 80 2.55 13.10 10.44
CA PRO A 80 1.49 13.91 11.04
C PRO A 80 1.28 13.47 12.50
N THR A 81 1.13 14.43 13.39
CA THR A 81 0.92 14.17 14.82
C THR A 81 -0.50 13.74 15.15
N LYS A 82 -1.48 14.07 14.29
CA LYS A 82 -2.90 13.72 14.46
C LYS A 82 -3.61 13.58 13.10
N PRO A 83 -4.71 12.81 13.04
CA PRO A 83 -5.16 11.86 14.06
C PRO A 83 -4.18 10.68 14.23
N PRO A 84 -4.37 9.80 15.24
CA PRO A 84 -3.53 8.60 15.39
C PRO A 84 -3.53 7.71 14.14
N LEU A 85 -2.53 6.84 14.06
CA LEU A 85 -2.40 5.84 13.00
C LEU A 85 -3.64 4.94 12.95
N PHE A 86 -4.09 4.61 11.73
CA PHE A 86 -5.18 3.66 11.52
C PHE A 86 -4.73 2.29 11.01
N THR A 87 -3.41 2.09 10.81
CA THR A 87 -2.81 0.78 10.57
C THR A 87 -1.42 0.71 11.19
N LEU A 88 -0.91 -0.52 11.37
CA LEU A 88 0.42 -0.73 11.92
C LEU A 88 1.50 -0.37 10.90
N GLN A 89 2.59 0.21 11.41
CA GLN A 89 3.66 0.82 10.65
C GLN A 89 5.03 0.21 10.96
N ARG A 90 5.06 -1.09 11.25
CA ARG A 90 6.31 -1.78 11.62
C ARG A 90 6.20 -3.28 11.44
N SER A 91 7.32 -3.89 11.07
CA SER A 91 7.53 -5.32 11.04
C SER A 91 8.57 -5.66 12.10
N THR A 92 8.13 -5.80 13.35
CA THR A 92 9.00 -6.08 14.49
C THR A 92 8.55 -7.34 15.21
N GLU A 93 9.40 -7.87 16.10
CA GLU A 93 9.07 -9.05 16.89
C GLU A 93 7.77 -8.89 17.70
N GLU A 94 7.47 -7.67 18.14
CA GLU A 94 6.24 -7.31 18.85
C GLU A 94 4.96 -7.65 18.07
N ASN A 95 5.04 -7.74 16.73
CA ASN A 95 3.89 -7.98 15.86
C ASN A 95 3.76 -9.46 15.45
N LEU A 96 4.61 -10.34 15.96
CA LEU A 96 4.58 -11.75 15.63
C LEU A 96 3.53 -12.49 16.45
N LEU A 97 2.99 -13.55 15.85
CA LEU A 97 2.03 -14.45 16.51
C LEU A 97 2.63 -15.09 17.76
N ASP A 98 1.85 -15.12 18.84
CA ASP A 98 2.25 -15.62 20.16
C ASP A 98 1.29 -16.70 20.73
N PHE A 99 0.45 -17.29 19.88
CA PHE A 99 -0.55 -18.31 20.27
C PHE A 99 0.05 -19.50 21.05
N SER A 100 1.32 -19.84 20.81
CA SER A 100 2.07 -20.80 21.63
C SER A 100 3.57 -20.49 21.59
N PRO A 101 4.35 -20.93 22.59
CA PRO A 101 5.81 -20.75 22.59
C PRO A 101 6.49 -21.35 21.35
N ALA A 102 5.98 -22.48 20.84
CA ALA A 102 6.52 -23.13 19.64
C ALA A 102 6.27 -22.30 18.36
N LEU A 103 5.05 -21.79 18.19
CA LEU A 103 4.71 -20.92 17.04
C LEU A 103 5.46 -19.58 17.13
N ARG A 104 5.61 -19.02 18.33
CA ARG A 104 6.37 -17.79 18.55
C ARG A 104 7.83 -17.97 18.16
N LYS A 105 8.45 -19.09 18.56
CA LYS A 105 9.82 -19.44 18.19
C LYS A 105 9.98 -19.58 16.67
N GLN A 106 9.08 -20.31 16.01
CA GLN A 106 9.10 -20.46 14.55
C GLN A 106 8.92 -19.12 13.83
N ALA A 107 8.04 -18.24 14.33
CA ALA A 107 7.85 -16.91 13.78
C ALA A 107 9.11 -16.04 13.89
N LEU A 108 9.84 -16.12 15.01
CA LEU A 108 11.13 -15.45 15.20
C LEU A 108 12.19 -15.95 14.22
N GLU A 109 12.33 -17.28 14.10
CA GLU A 109 13.27 -17.91 13.17
C GLU A 109 12.99 -17.52 11.72
N ASN A 110 11.71 -17.37 11.34
CA ASN A 110 11.31 -16.87 10.02
C ASN A 110 11.62 -15.38 9.84
N LEU A 111 11.36 -14.55 10.86
CA LEU A 111 11.59 -13.10 10.79
C LEU A 111 13.08 -12.77 10.63
N GLN A 112 13.96 -13.50 11.32
CA GLN A 112 15.42 -13.30 11.28
C GLN A 112 16.05 -13.52 9.89
N GLN A 113 15.34 -14.18 8.98
CA GLN A 113 15.81 -14.38 7.61
C GLN A 113 15.76 -13.10 6.77
N PHE A 114 15.01 -12.10 7.20
CA PHE A 114 14.76 -10.87 6.45
C PHE A 114 15.22 -9.64 7.22
N VAL A 115 15.51 -8.56 6.50
CA VAL A 115 15.58 -7.23 7.09
C VAL A 115 14.17 -6.82 7.50
N HIS A 116 14.01 -6.30 8.71
CA HIS A 116 12.72 -5.89 9.24
C HIS A 116 12.91 -4.70 10.19
N GLY A 117 11.86 -3.92 10.44
CA GLY A 117 12.00 -2.70 11.22
C GLY A 117 10.78 -1.79 11.18
N PRO A 118 10.96 -0.49 11.49
CA PRO A 118 9.88 0.50 11.42
C PRO A 118 9.46 0.76 9.97
N ILE A 119 8.39 1.54 9.80
CA ILE A 119 8.00 2.08 8.50
C ILE A 119 9.19 2.78 7.84
N TYR A 120 9.24 2.69 6.51
CA TYR A 120 10.38 3.15 5.71
C TYR A 120 11.69 2.37 5.92
N THR A 121 11.62 1.14 6.43
CA THR A 121 12.78 0.21 6.31
C THR A 121 12.98 -0.12 4.82
N PRO A 122 14.12 0.24 4.21
CA PRO A 122 14.29 0.18 2.77
C PRO A 122 14.42 -1.27 2.25
N PRO A 123 14.13 -1.51 0.95
CA PRO A 123 14.46 -2.77 0.30
C PRO A 123 15.94 -3.13 0.46
N SER A 124 16.23 -4.43 0.59
CA SER A 124 17.58 -4.95 0.78
C SER A 124 17.84 -6.18 -0.10
N GLU A 125 19.10 -6.54 -0.29
CA GLU A 125 19.48 -7.78 -1.00
C GLU A 125 19.05 -9.05 -0.26
N GLN A 126 18.94 -8.99 1.07
CA GLN A 126 18.48 -10.10 1.92
C GLN A 126 16.96 -10.27 1.82
N GLY A 127 16.24 -9.25 1.36
CA GLY A 127 14.79 -9.17 1.42
C GLY A 127 14.36 -8.43 2.67
N THR A 128 13.48 -7.45 2.50
CA THR A 128 12.93 -6.62 3.56
C THR A 128 11.45 -6.92 3.74
N LEU A 129 11.06 -7.33 4.95
CA LEU A 129 9.66 -7.44 5.35
C LEU A 129 9.20 -6.08 5.88
N PHE A 130 8.18 -5.49 5.25
CA PHE A 130 7.69 -4.17 5.59
C PHE A 130 6.17 -4.16 5.78
N LEU A 131 5.72 -3.25 6.65
CA LEU A 131 4.33 -3.06 7.01
C LEU A 131 4.07 -1.55 7.20
N PRO A 132 3.05 -0.97 6.52
CA PRO A 132 2.10 -1.63 5.62
C PRO A 132 2.74 -2.15 4.32
N GLY A 133 2.20 -3.23 3.73
CA GLY A 133 2.61 -3.69 2.40
C GLY A 133 2.21 -2.73 1.28
N VAL A 134 2.42 -3.12 0.02
CA VAL A 134 2.17 -2.27 -1.16
C VAL A 134 0.70 -1.88 -1.31
N PHE A 135 -0.22 -2.68 -0.79
CA PHE A 135 -1.64 -2.31 -0.75
C PHE A 135 -1.97 -1.28 0.34
N GLY A 136 -1.04 -1.02 1.26
CA GLY A 136 -1.15 0.00 2.29
C GLY A 136 -2.25 -0.25 3.33
N GLY A 137 -2.38 0.71 4.25
CA GLY A 137 -3.52 0.83 5.16
C GLY A 137 -4.77 1.28 4.43
N ALA A 138 -4.70 2.46 3.79
CA ALA A 138 -5.76 2.97 2.94
C ALA A 138 -5.31 2.91 1.47
N ASN A 139 -6.27 2.62 0.58
CA ASN A 139 -6.02 2.49 -0.85
C ASN A 139 -7.17 3.12 -1.65
N TRP A 140 -7.43 2.67 -2.89
CA TRP A 140 -8.45 3.22 -3.80
C TRP A 140 -9.86 3.39 -3.21
N GLY A 141 -10.22 2.58 -2.19
CA GLY A 141 -11.51 2.68 -1.51
C GLY A 141 -11.75 4.01 -0.78
N GLY A 142 -10.69 4.78 -0.49
CA GLY A 142 -10.80 6.06 0.20
C GLY A 142 -11.36 5.91 1.62
N GLY A 143 -12.03 6.94 2.11
CA GLY A 143 -12.75 6.92 3.39
C GLY A 143 -14.02 7.75 3.33
N ALA A 144 -14.90 7.58 4.31
CA ALA A 144 -16.15 8.32 4.42
C ALA A 144 -16.06 9.32 5.58
N PHE A 145 -16.51 10.55 5.38
CA PHE A 145 -16.54 11.59 6.41
C PHE A 145 -17.97 11.99 6.72
N ASP A 146 -18.32 11.96 8.01
CA ASP A 146 -19.58 12.44 8.52
C ASP A 146 -19.43 13.90 8.99
N PRO A 147 -20.07 14.87 8.32
CA PRO A 147 -19.94 16.28 8.66
C PRO A 147 -20.69 16.70 9.93
N GLU A 148 -21.65 15.91 10.42
CA GLU A 148 -22.40 16.22 11.63
C GLU A 148 -21.58 15.87 12.88
N THR A 149 -20.97 14.69 12.87
CA THR A 149 -20.14 14.20 13.98
C THR A 149 -18.66 14.57 13.85
N GLY A 150 -18.19 14.90 12.64
CA GLY A 150 -16.78 15.13 12.33
C GLY A 150 -15.96 13.84 12.27
N MET A 151 -16.62 12.67 12.17
CA MET A 151 -15.97 11.36 12.17
C MET A 151 -15.50 10.95 10.77
N LEU A 152 -14.30 10.36 10.71
CA LEU A 152 -13.72 9.79 9.50
C LEU A 152 -13.66 8.27 9.64
N TYR A 153 -14.29 7.56 8.70
CA TYR A 153 -14.32 6.10 8.63
C TYR A 153 -13.36 5.64 7.54
N VAL A 154 -12.38 4.80 7.94
CA VAL A 154 -11.29 4.36 7.06
C VAL A 154 -11.32 2.84 6.92
N PRO A 155 -11.56 2.28 5.74
CA PRO A 155 -11.32 0.87 5.47
C PRO A 155 -9.82 0.61 5.49
N SER A 156 -9.36 -0.01 6.58
CA SER A 156 -7.94 -0.28 6.80
C SER A 156 -7.57 -1.72 6.43
N ARG A 157 -6.38 -1.90 5.86
CA ARG A 157 -5.74 -3.20 5.67
C ARG A 157 -4.43 -3.27 6.45
N MET A 158 -4.11 -4.47 6.88
CA MET A 158 -2.87 -4.77 7.59
C MET A 158 -2.32 -6.08 7.06
N THR A 159 -1.52 -5.97 6.00
CA THR A 159 -0.87 -7.11 5.36
C THR A 159 0.58 -6.72 5.07
N PRO A 160 1.57 -7.47 5.56
CA PRO A 160 2.97 -7.20 5.28
C PRO A 160 3.34 -7.73 3.88
N ASP A 161 4.36 -7.12 3.28
CA ASP A 161 4.97 -7.61 2.05
C ASP A 161 6.48 -7.79 2.19
N LEU A 162 7.04 -8.62 1.32
CA LEU A 162 8.48 -8.87 1.21
C LEU A 162 9.00 -8.27 -0.10
N SER A 163 9.98 -7.37 0.00
CA SER A 163 10.66 -6.77 -1.17
C SER A 163 12.15 -7.09 -1.15
N ARG A 164 12.73 -7.47 -2.30
CA ARG A 164 14.15 -7.81 -2.42
C ARG A 164 14.80 -7.01 -3.55
N ALA A 165 15.89 -6.32 -3.22
CA ALA A 165 16.72 -5.62 -4.20
C ALA A 165 17.58 -6.64 -4.97
N LEU A 166 17.53 -6.61 -6.29
CA LEU A 166 18.30 -7.51 -7.16
C LEU A 166 19.23 -6.69 -8.06
N PHE A 167 20.53 -6.96 -7.98
CA PHE A 167 21.51 -6.31 -8.85
C PHE A 167 21.56 -6.93 -10.25
N ASN A 168 21.60 -6.05 -11.23
CA ASN A 168 21.61 -6.36 -12.66
C ASN A 168 22.93 -7.05 -13.13
N SER A 169 23.90 -7.29 -12.25
CA SER A 169 25.14 -8.04 -12.57
C SER A 169 24.89 -9.49 -12.98
N SER A 170 23.67 -10.00 -12.76
CA SER A 170 23.21 -11.31 -13.18
C SER A 170 22.47 -11.34 -14.53
N ARG A 171 22.23 -10.19 -15.20
CA ARG A 171 21.50 -10.17 -16.50
C ARG A 171 22.24 -10.77 -17.68
N ARG A 172 23.55 -11.07 -17.57
CA ARG A 172 24.27 -11.83 -18.61
C ARG A 172 24.23 -13.35 -18.42
N ALA A 173 23.70 -13.86 -17.31
CA ALA A 173 23.70 -15.30 -17.05
C ALA A 173 22.30 -15.97 -17.08
N ARG A 174 21.19 -15.24 -16.97
CA ARG A 174 19.83 -15.83 -17.07
C ARG A 174 18.80 -14.89 -17.69
N HIS A 175 18.91 -14.68 -18.99
CA HIS A 175 17.76 -14.42 -19.87
C HIS A 175 18.02 -15.10 -21.22
N LYS A 176 18.01 -16.44 -21.20
CA LYS A 176 17.66 -17.23 -22.38
C LYS A 176 16.25 -17.84 -22.30
N ASP A 177 15.51 -17.59 -21.23
CA ASP A 177 14.11 -18.04 -21.12
C ASP A 177 13.15 -16.85 -21.05
N ALA A 178 12.16 -16.92 -21.95
CA ALA A 178 10.98 -16.06 -22.10
C ALA A 178 11.17 -14.66 -22.71
N ALA A 179 11.87 -14.57 -23.83
CA ALA A 179 11.40 -13.70 -24.91
C ALA A 179 10.50 -14.57 -25.82
N VAL A 180 9.21 -14.66 -25.52
CA VAL A 180 8.27 -15.33 -26.43
C VAL A 180 8.02 -14.40 -27.61
N ARG A 181 8.85 -14.53 -28.64
CA ARG A 181 8.46 -14.17 -30.00
C ARG A 181 7.29 -15.08 -30.39
N GLN A 182 6.14 -14.49 -30.67
CA GLN A 182 5.05 -15.15 -31.40
C GLN A 182 5.60 -15.69 -32.72
N ARG A 183 5.76 -17.02 -32.83
CA ARG A 183 5.67 -17.75 -34.09
C ARG A 183 5.03 -19.12 -33.84
N THR A 184 3.76 -19.19 -34.24
CA THR A 184 3.09 -20.31 -34.90
C THR A 184 3.39 -21.75 -34.44
N ALA A 185 2.34 -22.35 -33.87
CA ALA A 185 1.86 -23.72 -34.03
C ALA A 185 2.60 -24.87 -33.31
N ALA A 186 1.76 -25.76 -32.75
CA ALA A 186 2.00 -27.07 -32.14
C ALA A 186 2.46 -27.08 -30.67
N GLY A 187 1.47 -27.24 -29.77
CA GLY A 187 1.70 -27.40 -28.33
C GLY A 187 1.94 -28.86 -27.92
N VAL A 188 2.76 -29.08 -26.89
CA VAL A 188 2.73 -30.26 -26.00
C VAL A 188 3.31 -29.86 -24.63
N ALA A 189 2.44 -29.44 -23.71
CA ALA A 189 2.48 -29.65 -22.25
C ALA A 189 1.58 -28.59 -21.57
N ARG A 190 0.53 -29.08 -20.91
CA ARG A 190 -0.50 -28.28 -20.25
C ARG A 190 -0.20 -28.29 -18.75
N THR A 191 0.37 -27.21 -18.22
CA THR A 191 0.35 -26.97 -16.76
C THR A 191 -0.87 -26.11 -16.47
N ILE A 192 -1.90 -26.74 -15.89
CA ILE A 192 -3.08 -26.06 -15.39
C ILE A 192 -2.65 -25.29 -14.14
N TYR A 193 -2.43 -23.99 -14.26
CA TYR A 193 -2.62 -23.11 -13.12
C TYR A 193 -4.14 -22.94 -12.98
N ARG A 194 -4.69 -23.33 -11.83
CA ARG A 194 -6.01 -22.83 -11.42
C ARG A 194 -5.82 -21.36 -11.06
N THR A 195 -5.71 -20.50 -12.07
CA THR A 195 -5.77 -19.06 -11.88
C THR A 195 -7.22 -18.75 -11.51
N ALA A 196 -7.47 -18.53 -10.22
CA ALA A 196 -8.71 -17.94 -9.77
C ALA A 196 -8.71 -16.48 -10.27
N LEU A 197 -9.67 -16.15 -11.14
CA LEU A 197 -10.16 -14.80 -11.46
C LEU A 197 -9.19 -13.66 -11.12
N GLU A 198 -8.28 -13.31 -12.03
CA GLU A 198 -7.43 -12.14 -11.87
C GLU A 198 -8.15 -10.87 -12.37
N GLY A 199 -8.98 -10.36 -11.47
CA GLY A 199 -9.60 -9.04 -11.51
C GLY A 199 -10.38 -8.84 -10.22
N MET A 200 -10.06 -7.83 -9.41
CA MET A 200 -10.90 -7.52 -8.25
C MET A 200 -12.29 -7.11 -8.75
N GLY A 201 -13.31 -7.88 -8.41
CA GLY A 201 -14.70 -7.57 -8.75
C GLY A 201 -15.07 -6.19 -8.22
N ARG A 202 -15.58 -5.31 -9.08
CA ARG A 202 -16.17 -4.03 -8.66
C ARG A 202 -17.68 -4.21 -8.53
N SER A 203 -18.22 -3.84 -7.38
CA SER A 203 -19.66 -3.81 -7.16
C SER A 203 -20.25 -2.51 -7.69
N TYR A 204 -21.37 -2.63 -8.42
CA TYR A 204 -22.13 -1.50 -8.93
C TYR A 204 -23.60 -1.69 -8.59
N MET A 205 -24.28 -0.59 -8.29
CA MET A 205 -25.73 -0.54 -8.13
C MET A 205 -26.34 0.12 -9.36
N ILE A 206 -27.22 -0.60 -10.05
CA ILE A 206 -27.96 -0.08 -11.20
C ILE A 206 -29.44 -0.41 -10.99
N SER A 207 -30.29 0.62 -10.95
CA SER A 207 -31.74 0.48 -10.77
C SER A 207 -32.15 -0.39 -9.58
N GLY A 208 -31.43 -0.28 -8.46
CA GLY A 208 -31.70 -1.02 -7.22
C GLY A 208 -31.21 -2.47 -7.20
N LYS A 209 -30.53 -2.95 -8.25
CA LYS A 209 -29.92 -4.29 -8.30
C LYS A 209 -28.39 -4.22 -8.21
N GLN A 210 -27.81 -5.18 -7.49
CA GLN A 210 -26.37 -5.28 -7.32
C GLN A 210 -25.75 -6.14 -8.42
N TYR A 211 -24.68 -5.60 -9.01
CA TYR A 211 -23.88 -6.28 -10.02
C TYR A 211 -22.43 -6.37 -9.55
N ILE A 212 -21.76 -7.47 -9.84
CA ILE A 212 -20.31 -7.58 -9.72
C ILE A 212 -19.74 -7.67 -11.14
N ALA A 213 -18.90 -6.71 -11.52
CA ALA A 213 -18.14 -6.78 -12.76
C ALA A 213 -16.71 -7.22 -12.46
N VAL A 214 -16.27 -8.28 -13.13
CA VAL A 214 -14.92 -8.83 -13.02
C VAL A 214 -14.26 -8.72 -14.39
N ALA A 215 -13.10 -8.09 -14.45
CA ALA A 215 -12.26 -8.18 -15.63
C ALA A 215 -11.64 -9.57 -15.65
N THR A 216 -11.76 -10.27 -16.78
CA THR A 216 -11.22 -11.62 -16.96
C THR A 216 -10.29 -11.64 -18.16
N GLY A 217 -9.09 -12.21 -17.98
CA GLY A 217 -8.08 -12.36 -19.03
C GLY A 217 -6.78 -11.59 -18.76
N GLY A 218 -5.74 -11.90 -19.52
CA GLY A 218 -4.42 -11.23 -19.47
C GLY A 218 -3.70 -11.35 -20.82
N GLY A 219 -3.05 -10.28 -21.27
CA GLY A 219 -2.44 -10.16 -22.61
C GLY A 219 -3.32 -9.40 -23.62
N GLU A 220 -3.29 -9.77 -24.90
CA GLU A 220 -3.98 -9.07 -26.01
C GLU A 220 -5.52 -9.22 -26.03
N THR A 221 -6.09 -10.04 -25.14
CA THR A 221 -7.54 -10.24 -25.01
C THR A 221 -7.95 -10.10 -23.55
N SER A 222 -8.73 -9.07 -23.25
CA SER A 222 -9.38 -8.85 -21.95
C SER A 222 -10.88 -8.66 -22.15
N GLU A 223 -11.69 -9.31 -21.32
CA GLU A 223 -13.16 -9.20 -21.34
C GLU A 223 -13.69 -8.76 -19.97
N ILE A 224 -14.88 -8.16 -19.94
CA ILE A 224 -15.58 -7.80 -18.70
C ILE A 224 -16.81 -8.70 -18.58
N VAL A 225 -16.86 -9.47 -17.50
CA VAL A 225 -18.02 -10.30 -17.16
C VAL A 225 -18.76 -9.64 -15.99
N ALA A 226 -20.03 -9.30 -16.21
CA ALA A 226 -20.91 -8.75 -15.19
C ALA A 226 -21.93 -9.81 -14.73
N LEU A 227 -21.96 -10.09 -13.42
CA LEU A 227 -22.90 -11.01 -12.80
C LEU A 227 -23.92 -10.22 -11.98
N ALA A 228 -25.21 -10.46 -12.23
CA ALA A 228 -26.28 -9.94 -11.38
C ALA A 228 -26.41 -10.84 -10.15
N LEU A 229 -26.41 -10.24 -8.95
CA LEU A 229 -26.68 -10.97 -7.72
C LEU A 229 -28.20 -11.03 -7.47
N PRO A 230 -28.70 -12.13 -6.86
CA PRO A 230 -30.13 -12.28 -6.55
C PRO A 230 -30.65 -11.20 -5.60
#